data_AF-A0A959J9N7-F1
#
_entry.id   AF-A0A959J9N7-F1
#
_cell.length_a   1.000
_cell.length_b   1.000
_cell.length_c   1.000
_cell.angle_alpha   90.00
_cell.angle_beta   90.00
_cell.angle_gamma   90.00
#
_symmetry.space_group_name_H-M   'P 1'
#
loop_
_entity.id
_entity.type
_entity.pdbx_description
1 polymer ?
#
loop_
_entity_poly.entity_id
_entity_poly.type
_entity_poly.pdbx_seq_one_letter_code
_entity_poly.pdbx_strand_id
1 'polypeptide(L)'
;EVKVVSPGYLKDENITIPEGAFGSAAETVVFVMVAGKLAGYIALADEIRPESAAAIQTFKDNNIKVYMATGDNDVVGKAVSEELGLDGYYAEVLPHQKVEIVKELQAKGEFVAMTGDGVNDAPALAQSDVGIAVGSGTDVAAETADIILVNSNPKDIANLILFGKATYQKMIQNLAWATGYNTIAIPLAVGVLYPWGFVLSPAVGAVFMSLSTIIVAINAQLLKRKIGK
;
A
#
# COMPACT_ATOMS: atom_id res chain seq x y z
N GLU A 1 23.99 -28.93 30.84
CA GLU A 1 23.82 -27.48 30.60
C GLU A 1 23.60 -27.26 29.12
N VAL A 2 22.56 -26.51 28.73
CA VAL A 2 22.26 -26.16 27.33
C VAL A 2 22.42 -24.65 27.18
N LYS A 3 23.14 -24.19 26.15
CA LYS A 3 23.33 -22.75 25.86
C LYS A 3 22.98 -22.47 24.40
N VAL A 4 22.35 -21.32 24.15
CA VAL A 4 22.14 -20.78 22.80
C VAL A 4 23.09 -19.61 22.63
N VAL A 5 23.91 -19.65 21.58
CA VAL A 5 25.02 -18.71 21.40
C VAL A 5 25.07 -18.18 19.97
N SER A 6 25.59 -16.96 19.80
CA SER A 6 25.74 -16.31 18.50
C SER A 6 26.95 -16.87 17.73
N PRO A 7 27.05 -16.62 16.41
CA PRO A 7 28.23 -16.99 15.63
C PRO A 7 29.54 -16.40 16.18
N GLY A 8 29.48 -15.23 16.83
CA GLY A 8 30.63 -14.58 17.47
C GLY A 8 31.20 -15.40 18.62
N TYR A 9 30.34 -15.97 19.46
CA TYR A 9 30.75 -16.82 20.58
C TYR A 9 31.55 -18.06 20.12
N LEU A 10 31.16 -18.69 19.00
CA LEU A 10 31.92 -19.82 18.46
C LEU A 10 33.32 -19.40 17.99
N LYS A 11 33.47 -18.19 17.43
CA LYS A 11 34.78 -17.65 17.05
C LYS A 11 35.65 -17.40 18.28
N ASP A 12 35.09 -16.82 19.33
CA ASP A 12 35.81 -16.52 20.58
C ASP A 12 36.29 -17.79 21.28
N GLU A 13 35.47 -18.84 21.28
CA GLU A 13 35.81 -20.16 21.86
C GLU A 13 36.55 -21.09 20.87
N ASN A 14 36.91 -20.59 19.68
CA ASN A 14 37.64 -21.34 18.64
C ASN A 14 36.94 -22.65 18.21
N ILE A 15 35.60 -22.65 18.21
CA ILE A 15 34.74 -23.77 17.82
C ILE A 15 34.41 -23.64 16.33
N THR A 16 34.66 -24.71 15.56
CA THR A 16 34.40 -24.74 14.12
C THR A 16 32.91 -24.63 13.82
N ILE A 17 32.55 -23.68 12.96
CA ILE A 17 31.18 -23.53 12.47
C ILE A 17 30.89 -24.66 11.46
N PRO A 18 29.77 -25.40 11.59
CA PRO A 18 29.37 -26.44 10.66
C PRO A 18 29.18 -25.90 9.22
N GLU A 19 29.63 -26.66 8.22
CA GLU A 19 29.32 -26.37 6.83
C GLU A 19 27.80 -26.43 6.60
N GLY A 20 27.24 -25.39 5.96
CA GLY A 20 25.78 -25.25 5.75
C GLY A 20 25.02 -24.55 6.87
N ALA A 21 25.70 -24.05 7.91
CA ALA A 21 25.05 -23.26 8.97
C ALA A 21 24.37 -21.99 8.44
N PHE A 22 24.90 -21.41 7.35
CA PHE A 22 24.31 -20.26 6.66
C PHE A 22 23.76 -20.76 5.31
N GLY A 23 22.48 -21.14 5.28
CA GLY A 23 21.84 -21.71 4.09
C GLY A 23 21.44 -20.63 3.08
N SER A 24 20.80 -19.57 3.58
CA SER A 24 20.46 -18.39 2.81
C SER A 24 20.95 -17.11 3.49
N ALA A 25 21.10 -16.06 2.70
CA ALA A 25 21.62 -14.78 3.15
C ALA A 25 20.65 -14.04 4.11
N ALA A 26 19.39 -14.49 4.19
CA ALA A 26 18.31 -13.91 4.97
C ALA A 26 18.06 -14.60 6.33
N GLU A 27 18.90 -15.58 6.71
CA GLU A 27 18.73 -16.35 7.95
C GLU A 27 19.51 -15.76 9.14
N THR A 28 18.82 -15.60 10.26
CA THR A 28 19.42 -15.45 11.58
C THR A 28 19.76 -16.82 12.14
N VAL A 29 21.06 -17.14 12.24
CA VAL A 29 21.54 -18.44 12.69
C VAL A 29 22.06 -18.36 14.13
N VAL A 30 21.49 -19.17 15.01
CA VAL A 30 21.97 -19.37 16.39
C VAL A 30 22.46 -20.80 16.60
N PHE A 31 23.47 -20.97 17.44
CA PHE A 31 24.07 -22.27 17.71
C PHE A 31 23.66 -22.81 19.08
N VAL A 32 23.40 -24.11 19.16
CA VAL A 32 22.99 -24.78 20.39
C VAL A 32 24.15 -25.62 20.91
N MET A 33 24.55 -25.35 22.15
CA MET A 33 25.60 -26.06 22.87
C MET A 33 24.98 -26.96 23.94
N VAL A 34 25.43 -28.21 24.03
CA VAL A 34 25.01 -29.16 25.08
C VAL A 34 26.26 -29.69 25.78
N ALA A 35 26.35 -29.49 27.09
CA ALA A 35 27.48 -29.91 27.92
C ALA A 35 28.85 -29.45 27.35
N GLY A 36 28.91 -28.20 26.87
CA GLY A 36 30.14 -27.60 26.32
C GLY A 36 30.50 -28.04 24.90
N LYS A 37 29.69 -28.86 24.24
CA LYS A 37 29.89 -29.29 22.85
C LYS A 37 28.82 -28.68 21.94
N LEU A 38 29.20 -28.34 20.72
CA LEU A 38 28.26 -27.91 19.69
C LEU A 38 27.34 -29.08 19.33
N ALA A 39 26.04 -28.90 19.59
CA ALA A 39 25.02 -29.90 19.31
C ALA A 39 24.33 -29.67 17.95
N GLY A 40 24.25 -28.41 17.50
CA GLY A 40 23.64 -28.04 16.22
C GLY A 40 23.42 -26.54 16.10
N TYR A 41 22.62 -26.14 15.12
CA TYR A 41 22.21 -24.75 14.88
C TYR A 41 20.72 -24.67 14.55
N ILE A 42 20.15 -23.49 14.77
CA ILE A 42 18.78 -23.12 14.42
C ILE A 42 18.88 -21.91 13.51
N ALA A 43 18.37 -22.03 12.29
CA ALA A 43 18.22 -20.92 11.37
C ALA A 43 16.78 -20.39 11.46
N LEU A 44 16.64 -19.07 11.60
CA LEU A 44 15.38 -18.34 11.64
C LEU A 44 15.37 -17.39 10.45
N ALA A 45 14.37 -17.47 9.59
CA ALA A 45 14.17 -16.50 8.52
C ALA A 45 12.71 -16.05 8.53
N ASP A 46 12.48 -14.78 8.21
CA ASP A 46 11.14 -14.29 7.97
C ASP A 46 10.68 -14.75 6.58
N GLU A 47 9.57 -15.46 6.54
CA GLU A 47 8.99 -15.95 5.30
C GLU A 47 8.21 -14.83 4.61
N ILE A 48 8.50 -14.62 3.33
CA ILE A 48 7.73 -13.70 2.48
C ILE A 48 6.32 -14.28 2.32
N ARG A 49 5.31 -13.46 2.62
CA ARG A 49 3.91 -13.89 2.46
C ARG A 49 3.64 -14.23 0.99
N PRO A 50 2.98 -15.37 0.70
CA PRO A 50 2.77 -15.82 -0.68
C PRO A 50 1.93 -14.84 -1.51
N GLU A 51 1.08 -14.03 -0.87
CA GLU A 51 0.29 -13.00 -1.56
C GLU A 51 1.11 -11.77 -1.98
N SER A 52 2.31 -11.59 -1.42
CA SER A 52 3.16 -10.41 -1.66
C SER A 52 3.54 -10.30 -3.14
N ALA A 53 4.04 -11.38 -3.74
CA ALA A 53 4.45 -11.37 -5.15
C ALA A 53 3.30 -10.96 -6.09
N ALA A 54 2.09 -11.45 -5.85
CA ALA A 54 0.91 -11.08 -6.62
C ALA A 54 0.51 -9.60 -6.44
N ALA A 55 0.66 -9.06 -5.23
CA ALA A 55 0.43 -7.65 -4.95
C ALA A 55 1.46 -6.76 -5.67
N ILE A 56 2.76 -7.09 -5.58
CA ILE A 56 3.83 -6.38 -6.30
C ILE A 56 3.58 -6.37 -7.80
N GLN A 57 3.23 -7.51 -8.38
CA GLN A 57 2.91 -7.58 -9.81
C GLN A 57 1.76 -6.63 -10.18
N THR A 58 0.71 -6.59 -9.36
CA THR A 58 -0.43 -5.69 -9.59
C THR A 58 -0.02 -4.22 -9.53
N PHE A 59 0.87 -3.84 -8.62
CA PHE A 59 1.40 -2.48 -8.55
C PHE A 59 2.19 -2.12 -9.81
N LYS A 60 3.07 -3.01 -10.26
CA LYS A 60 3.86 -2.83 -11.48
C LYS A 60 3.00 -2.70 -12.73
N ASP A 61 2.00 -3.57 -12.88
CA ASP A 61 1.03 -3.51 -14.00
C ASP A 61 0.25 -2.18 -14.01
N ASN A 62 0.20 -1.49 -12.87
CA ASN A 62 -0.42 -0.19 -12.69
C ASN A 62 0.57 0.99 -12.73
N ASN A 63 1.82 0.76 -13.14
CA ASN A 63 2.92 1.72 -13.17
C ASN A 63 3.22 2.36 -11.79
N ILE A 64 3.09 1.58 -10.73
CA ILE A 64 3.42 1.99 -9.36
C ILE A 64 4.74 1.34 -8.99
N LYS A 65 5.73 2.16 -8.69
CA LYS A 65 7.04 1.69 -8.21
C LYS A 65 6.91 1.22 -6.77
N VAL A 66 7.56 0.11 -6.44
CA VAL A 66 7.56 -0.43 -5.09
C VAL A 66 8.98 -0.45 -4.53
N TYR A 67 9.15 0.23 -3.40
CA TYR A 67 10.38 0.24 -2.63
C TYR A 67 10.15 -0.38 -1.26
N MET A 68 11.13 -1.11 -0.75
CA MET A 68 11.13 -1.62 0.63
C MET A 68 12.06 -0.78 1.51
N ALA A 69 11.64 -0.45 2.73
CA ALA A 69 12.50 0.15 3.74
C ALA A 69 12.54 -0.78 4.97
N THR A 70 13.65 -1.49 5.16
CA THR A 70 13.85 -2.45 6.25
C THR A 70 14.95 -2.03 7.21
N GLY A 71 14.82 -2.43 8.47
CA GLY A 71 15.88 -2.33 9.48
C GLY A 71 16.89 -3.48 9.40
N ASP A 72 16.62 -4.50 8.58
CA ASP A 72 17.54 -5.62 8.37
C ASP A 72 18.78 -5.20 7.57
N ASN A 73 19.80 -6.04 7.60
CA ASN A 73 21.03 -5.82 6.87
C ASN A 73 20.82 -5.83 5.35
N ASP A 74 21.79 -5.24 4.63
CA ASP A 74 21.76 -5.12 3.17
C ASP A 74 21.60 -6.47 2.45
N VAL A 75 22.18 -7.52 3.01
CA VAL A 75 22.14 -8.87 2.43
C VAL A 75 20.72 -9.44 2.43
N VAL A 76 20.00 -9.31 3.54
CA VAL A 76 18.59 -9.71 3.66
C VAL A 76 17.71 -8.82 2.77
N GLY A 77 17.90 -7.50 2.85
CA GLY A 77 17.11 -6.53 2.09
C GLY A 77 17.21 -6.77 0.57
N LYS A 78 18.42 -7.05 0.09
CA LYS A 78 18.68 -7.39 -1.30
C LYS A 78 17.99 -8.69 -1.73
N ALA A 79 18.12 -9.75 -0.92
CA ALA A 79 17.52 -11.04 -1.24
C ALA A 79 15.99 -10.93 -1.40
N VAL A 80 15.31 -10.27 -0.46
CA VAL A 80 13.86 -10.05 -0.52
C VAL A 80 13.48 -9.15 -1.70
N SER A 81 14.26 -8.10 -1.96
CA SER A 81 14.02 -7.20 -3.10
C SER A 81 14.15 -7.91 -4.44
N GLU A 82 15.13 -8.80 -4.60
CA GLU A 82 15.32 -9.57 -5.83
C GLU A 82 14.24 -10.65 -5.99
N GLU A 83 13.87 -11.34 -4.91
CA GLU A 83 12.85 -12.39 -4.91
C GLU A 83 11.46 -11.85 -5.28
N LEU A 84 11.07 -10.70 -4.72
CA LEU A 84 9.82 -10.02 -5.05
C LEU A 84 9.89 -9.16 -6.31
N GLY A 85 11.10 -8.95 -6.82
CA GLY A 85 11.39 -8.05 -7.93
C GLY A 85 10.95 -6.62 -7.63
N LEU A 86 11.39 -5.99 -6.54
CA LEU A 86 11.07 -4.60 -6.24
C LEU A 86 11.85 -3.62 -7.14
N ASP A 87 11.44 -2.36 -7.19
CA ASP A 87 12.15 -1.29 -7.94
C ASP A 87 13.38 -0.77 -7.16
N GLY A 88 13.46 -1.08 -5.87
CA GLY A 88 14.61 -0.84 -5.01
C GLY A 88 14.31 -1.14 -3.55
N TYR A 89 15.33 -1.00 -2.71
CA TYR A 89 15.21 -1.16 -1.27
C TYR A 89 16.15 -0.21 -0.53
N TYR A 90 15.84 0.03 0.73
CA TYR A 90 16.68 0.69 1.72
C TYR A 90 16.84 -0.27 2.89
N ALA A 91 18.08 -0.62 3.22
CA ALA A 91 18.43 -1.52 4.31
C ALA A 91 19.05 -0.74 5.48
N GLU A 92 19.09 -1.37 6.66
CA GLU A 92 19.63 -0.82 7.91
C GLU A 92 18.99 0.53 8.29
N VAL A 93 17.71 0.71 7.96
CA VAL A 93 16.97 1.96 8.14
C VAL A 93 16.39 2.08 9.54
N LEU A 94 16.74 3.17 10.23
CA LEU A 94 16.15 3.53 11.52
C LEU A 94 14.76 4.19 11.35
N PRO A 95 13.87 4.14 12.37
CA PRO A 95 12.52 4.70 12.25
C PRO A 95 12.44 6.16 11.77
N HIS A 96 13.37 7.02 12.21
CA HIS A 96 13.42 8.41 11.78
C HIS A 96 13.85 8.56 10.31
N GLN A 97 14.71 7.67 9.82
CA GLN A 97 15.18 7.68 8.43
C GLN A 97 14.07 7.25 7.46
N LYS A 98 13.10 6.43 7.90
CA LYS A 98 11.91 6.13 7.08
C LYS A 98 11.14 7.39 6.68
N VAL A 99 11.05 8.37 7.59
CA VAL A 99 10.42 9.67 7.33
C VAL A 99 11.22 10.46 6.28
N GLU A 100 12.56 10.43 6.37
CA GLU A 100 13.44 11.11 5.43
C GLU A 100 13.35 10.51 4.02
N ILE A 101 13.27 9.18 3.90
CA ILE A 101 13.06 8.48 2.63
C ILE A 101 11.75 8.92 1.98
N VAL A 102 10.65 8.99 2.74
CA VAL A 102 9.36 9.47 2.23
C VAL A 102 9.48 10.90 1.72
N LYS A 103 10.11 11.80 2.49
CA LYS A 103 10.33 13.20 2.07
C LYS A 103 11.20 13.30 0.81
N GLU A 104 12.23 12.48 0.70
CA GLU A 104 13.11 12.47 -0.47
C GLU A 104 12.36 12.04 -1.73
N LEU A 105 11.53 11.01 -1.64
CA LEU A 105 10.68 10.56 -2.74
C LEU A 105 9.64 11.63 -3.13
N GLN A 106 9.00 12.25 -2.15
CA GLN A 106 8.07 13.38 -2.38
C GLN A 106 8.78 14.58 -3.02
N ALA A 107 10.01 14.90 -2.60
CA ALA A 107 10.82 15.97 -3.18
C ALA A 107 11.20 15.71 -4.64
N LYS A 108 11.25 14.43 -5.07
CA LYS A 108 11.41 14.03 -6.48
C LYS A 108 10.11 14.14 -7.28
N GLY A 109 9.02 14.58 -6.66
CA GLY A 109 7.69 14.73 -7.27
C GLY A 109 6.88 13.44 -7.33
N GLU A 110 7.30 12.39 -6.63
CA GLU A 110 6.54 11.15 -6.51
C GLU A 110 5.40 11.34 -5.51
N PHE A 111 4.25 10.70 -5.77
CA PHE A 111 3.14 10.60 -4.81
C PHE A 111 3.32 9.31 -4.01
N VAL A 112 3.58 9.42 -2.71
CA VAL A 112 4.10 8.32 -1.90
C VAL A 112 3.00 7.76 -0.99
N ALA A 113 2.68 6.48 -1.19
CA ALA A 113 1.92 5.70 -0.22
C ALA A 113 2.89 4.86 0.62
N MET A 114 2.75 4.92 1.94
CA MET A 114 3.56 4.12 2.87
C MET A 114 2.72 3.04 3.54
N THR A 115 3.28 1.84 3.66
CA THR A 115 2.67 0.72 4.40
C THR A 115 3.54 0.33 5.59
N GLY A 116 2.93 0.02 6.74
CA GLY A 116 3.65 -0.36 7.96
C GLY A 116 2.76 -0.96 9.04
N ASP A 117 3.37 -1.42 10.14
CA ASP A 117 2.66 -1.99 11.30
C ASP A 117 2.03 -0.92 12.22
N GLY A 118 2.38 0.35 11.98
CA GLY A 118 1.81 1.53 12.61
C GLY A 118 2.33 1.87 14.00
N VAL A 119 3.19 1.05 14.61
CA VAL A 119 3.85 1.41 15.90
C VAL A 119 5.20 2.06 15.65
N ASN A 120 6.07 1.37 14.90
CA ASN A 120 7.40 1.89 14.58
C ASN A 120 7.38 2.82 13.36
N ASP A 121 6.33 2.68 12.54
CA ASP A 121 6.20 3.35 11.26
C ASP A 121 5.26 4.58 11.29
N ALA A 122 4.61 4.86 12.43
CA ALA A 122 3.66 5.96 12.58
C ALA A 122 4.15 7.31 12.03
N PRO A 123 5.35 7.81 12.39
CA PRO A 123 5.83 9.10 11.88
C PRO A 123 5.97 9.14 10.35
N ALA A 124 6.32 8.01 9.74
CA ALA A 124 6.53 7.91 8.31
C ALA A 124 5.20 7.69 7.56
N LEU A 125 4.25 6.96 8.16
CA LEU A 125 2.86 6.89 7.69
C LEU A 125 2.22 8.28 7.64
N ALA A 126 2.36 9.08 8.71
CA ALA A 126 1.83 10.45 8.75
C ALA A 126 2.49 11.41 7.76
N GLN A 127 3.75 11.15 7.39
CA GLN A 127 4.49 11.98 6.43
C GLN A 127 4.12 11.66 4.97
N SER A 128 3.68 10.43 4.71
CA SER A 128 3.32 9.98 3.36
C SER A 128 2.04 10.66 2.86
N ASP A 129 1.83 10.66 1.55
CA ASP A 129 0.59 11.20 0.97
C ASP A 129 -0.62 10.31 1.27
N VAL A 130 -0.36 9.01 1.48
CA VAL A 130 -1.36 8.03 1.94
C VAL A 130 -0.68 7.02 2.86
N GLY A 131 -0.99 7.08 4.16
CA GLY A 131 -0.55 6.11 5.16
C GLY A 131 -1.47 4.91 5.25
N ILE A 132 -0.92 3.70 5.08
CA ILE A 132 -1.66 2.43 5.14
C ILE A 132 -1.11 1.56 6.26
N ALA A 133 -1.87 1.40 7.35
CA ALA A 133 -1.53 0.50 8.44
C ALA A 133 -1.99 -0.93 8.15
N VAL A 134 -1.12 -1.92 8.40
CA VAL A 134 -1.41 -3.35 8.20
C VAL A 134 -1.59 -4.04 9.55
N GLY A 135 -2.76 -4.59 9.80
CA GLY A 135 -2.99 -5.46 10.97
C GLY A 135 -2.98 -4.75 12.32
N SER A 136 -3.21 -3.44 12.36
CA SER A 136 -3.05 -2.67 13.58
C SER A 136 -4.31 -2.71 14.45
N GLY A 137 -4.28 -3.57 15.48
CA GLY A 137 -5.14 -3.46 16.66
C GLY A 137 -4.64 -2.45 17.70
N THR A 138 -3.67 -1.61 17.34
CA THR A 138 -3.05 -0.60 18.22
C THR A 138 -3.63 0.78 17.94
N ASP A 139 -3.94 1.53 19.01
CA ASP A 139 -4.56 2.86 18.90
C ASP A 139 -3.70 3.86 18.09
N VAL A 140 -2.37 3.74 18.18
CA VAL A 140 -1.41 4.62 17.50
C VAL A 140 -1.55 4.57 15.98
N ALA A 141 -1.66 3.36 15.42
CA ALA A 141 -1.82 3.20 13.99
C ALA A 141 -3.18 3.71 13.50
N ALA A 142 -4.21 3.55 14.35
CA ALA A 142 -5.56 4.00 14.04
C ALA A 142 -5.70 5.53 14.03
N GLU A 143 -4.91 6.24 14.85
CA GLU A 143 -4.86 7.70 14.83
C GLU A 143 -3.97 8.27 13.72
N THR A 144 -3.00 7.50 13.22
CA THR A 144 -1.93 8.03 12.37
C THR A 144 -2.08 7.67 10.88
N ALA A 145 -2.70 6.53 10.55
CA ALA A 145 -2.86 6.09 9.17
C ALA A 145 -4.20 6.53 8.57
N ASP A 146 -4.20 6.88 7.28
CA ASP A 146 -5.43 7.20 6.53
C ASP A 146 -6.28 5.97 6.27
N ILE A 147 -5.64 4.81 6.14
CA ILE A 147 -6.26 3.53 5.81
C ILE A 147 -5.73 2.45 6.76
N ILE A 148 -6.65 1.65 7.30
CA ILE A 148 -6.32 0.51 8.15
C ILE A 148 -6.80 -0.77 7.46
N LEU A 149 -5.87 -1.70 7.21
CA LEU A 149 -6.19 -3.03 6.74
C LEU A 149 -6.47 -3.94 7.94
N VAL A 150 -7.73 -4.34 8.08
CA VAL A 150 -8.17 -5.27 9.12
C VAL A 150 -7.56 -6.66 8.91
N ASN A 151 -7.48 -7.09 7.64
CA ASN A 151 -6.81 -8.31 7.26
C ASN A 151 -5.39 -7.96 6.81
N SER A 152 -4.37 -8.58 7.42
CA SER A 152 -2.95 -8.31 7.11
C SER A 152 -2.50 -8.89 5.76
N ASN A 153 -3.31 -8.71 4.70
CA ASN A 153 -3.06 -9.22 3.37
C ASN A 153 -2.56 -8.10 2.43
N PRO A 154 -1.31 -8.15 1.94
CA PRO A 154 -0.77 -7.17 0.99
C PRO A 154 -1.60 -6.99 -0.29
N LYS A 155 -2.34 -8.03 -0.70
CA LYS A 155 -3.24 -7.96 -1.86
C LYS A 155 -4.38 -6.95 -1.67
N ASP A 156 -4.79 -6.71 -0.43
CA ASP A 156 -5.86 -5.75 -0.14
C ASP A 156 -5.41 -4.31 -0.42
N ILE A 157 -4.12 -4.00 -0.29
CA ILE A 157 -3.55 -2.71 -0.72
C ILE A 157 -3.69 -2.55 -2.23
N ALA A 158 -3.34 -3.57 -3.00
CA ALA A 158 -3.49 -3.55 -4.45
C ALA A 158 -4.95 -3.37 -4.88
N ASN A 159 -5.86 -4.10 -4.24
CA ASN A 159 -7.30 -3.97 -4.48
C ASN A 159 -7.82 -2.57 -4.13
N LEU A 160 -7.31 -1.96 -3.05
CA LEU A 160 -7.69 -0.62 -2.63
C LEU A 160 -7.31 0.43 -3.68
N ILE A 161 -6.11 0.34 -4.26
CA ILE A 161 -5.68 1.28 -5.30
C ILE A 161 -6.56 1.13 -6.56
N LEU A 162 -6.84 -0.11 -6.97
CA LEU A 162 -7.73 -0.39 -8.10
C LEU A 162 -9.15 0.15 -7.84
N PHE A 163 -9.65 -0.04 -6.63
CA PHE A 163 -10.93 0.50 -6.17
C PHE A 163 -10.95 2.03 -6.21
N GLY A 164 -9.90 2.69 -5.73
CA GLY A 164 -9.74 4.14 -5.78
C GLY A 164 -9.80 4.67 -7.22
N LYS A 165 -9.04 4.06 -8.14
CA LYS A 165 -9.07 4.41 -9.57
C LYS A 165 -10.47 4.24 -10.18
N ALA A 166 -11.16 3.13 -9.90
CA ALA A 166 -12.50 2.89 -10.40
C ALA A 166 -13.53 3.91 -9.85
N THR A 167 -13.40 4.26 -8.58
CA THR A 167 -14.25 5.27 -7.92
C THR A 167 -14.03 6.66 -8.52
N TYR A 168 -12.77 7.05 -8.74
CA TYR A 168 -12.44 8.33 -9.38
C TYR A 168 -13.02 8.43 -10.79
N GLN A 169 -12.92 7.37 -11.61
CA GLN A 169 -13.54 7.35 -12.93
C GLN A 169 -15.05 7.55 -12.87
N LYS A 170 -15.74 6.96 -11.87
CA LYS A 170 -17.18 7.15 -11.67
C LYS A 170 -17.53 8.56 -11.21
N MET A 171 -16.71 9.14 -10.34
CA MET A 171 -16.87 10.54 -9.92
C MET A 171 -16.79 11.48 -11.12
N ILE A 172 -15.78 11.33 -11.99
CA ILE A 172 -15.63 12.14 -13.20
C ILE A 172 -16.81 11.97 -14.16
N GLN A 173 -17.31 10.74 -14.35
CA GLN A 173 -18.53 10.49 -15.15
C GLN A 173 -19.75 11.22 -14.58
N ASN A 174 -19.94 11.15 -13.25
CA ASN A 174 -21.05 11.82 -12.58
C ASN A 174 -20.94 13.34 -12.69
N LEU A 175 -19.74 13.89 -12.53
CA LEU A 175 -19.47 15.32 -12.68
C LEU A 175 -19.70 15.79 -14.12
N ALA A 176 -19.28 15.00 -15.11
CA ALA A 176 -19.52 15.29 -16.52
C ALA A 176 -21.01 15.30 -16.84
N TRP A 177 -21.77 14.34 -16.33
CA TRP A 177 -23.23 14.34 -16.45
C TRP A 177 -23.86 15.57 -15.81
N ALA A 178 -23.50 15.85 -14.56
CA ALA A 178 -24.05 16.96 -13.80
C ALA A 178 -23.75 18.31 -14.46
N THR A 179 -22.54 18.49 -14.96
CA THR A 179 -22.11 19.72 -15.63
C THR A 179 -22.72 19.84 -17.02
N GLY A 180 -22.75 18.73 -17.77
CA GLY A 180 -23.25 18.70 -19.15
C GLY A 180 -24.72 19.10 -19.25
N TYR A 181 -25.59 18.53 -18.41
CA TYR A 181 -27.01 18.91 -18.45
C TYR A 181 -27.23 20.35 -17.99
N ASN A 182 -26.52 20.81 -16.95
CA ASN A 182 -26.64 22.19 -16.45
C ASN A 182 -26.16 23.22 -17.49
N THR A 183 -25.10 22.90 -18.23
CA THR A 183 -24.58 23.73 -19.32
C THR A 183 -25.63 23.95 -20.42
N ILE A 184 -26.53 22.98 -20.64
CA ILE A 184 -27.63 23.11 -21.59
C ILE A 184 -28.85 23.77 -20.93
N ALA A 185 -29.25 23.32 -19.74
CA ALA A 185 -30.48 23.74 -19.08
C ALA A 185 -30.47 25.21 -18.68
N ILE A 186 -29.35 25.75 -18.19
CA ILE A 186 -29.25 27.14 -17.73
C ILE A 186 -29.46 28.14 -18.88
N PRO A 187 -28.74 28.06 -20.03
CA PRO A 187 -29.00 28.92 -21.18
C PRO A 187 -30.44 28.83 -21.71
N LEU A 188 -31.02 27.62 -21.73
CA LEU A 188 -32.40 27.42 -22.17
C LEU A 188 -33.41 28.08 -21.22
N ALA A 189 -33.14 28.08 -19.91
CA ALA A 189 -34.01 28.69 -18.90
C ALA A 189 -33.90 30.23 -18.91
N VAL A 190 -32.72 30.79 -19.16
CA VAL A 190 -32.50 32.24 -19.28
C VAL A 190 -33.02 32.80 -20.62
N GLY A 191 -33.44 31.93 -21.55
CA GLY A 191 -34.16 32.33 -22.76
C GLY A 191 -33.27 32.54 -23.99
N VAL A 192 -32.14 31.84 -24.08
CA VAL A 192 -31.28 31.90 -25.30
C VAL A 192 -32.05 31.47 -26.56
N LEU A 193 -33.02 30.56 -26.45
CA LEU A 193 -33.89 30.16 -27.57
C LEU A 193 -35.22 30.93 -27.63
N TYR A 194 -35.36 32.04 -26.89
CA TYR A 194 -36.56 32.87 -26.92
C TYR A 194 -36.94 33.35 -28.34
N PRO A 195 -36.00 33.71 -29.25
CA PRO A 195 -36.34 34.06 -30.64
C PRO A 195 -37.02 32.94 -31.44
N TRP A 196 -36.84 31.67 -31.03
CA TRP A 196 -37.50 30.50 -31.61
C TRP A 196 -38.75 30.09 -30.83
N GLY A 197 -39.23 30.93 -29.91
CA GLY A 197 -40.44 30.69 -29.11
C GLY A 197 -40.27 29.66 -28.00
N PHE A 198 -39.04 29.29 -27.64
CA PHE A 198 -38.75 28.27 -26.63
C PHE A 198 -38.05 28.86 -25.40
N VAL A 199 -38.60 28.58 -24.22
CA VAL A 199 -37.97 28.82 -22.91
C VAL A 199 -38.18 27.59 -22.05
N LEU A 200 -37.12 27.11 -21.40
CA LEU A 200 -37.23 25.99 -20.49
C LEU A 200 -38.01 26.41 -19.24
N SER A 201 -39.17 25.78 -18.99
CA SER A 201 -39.93 26.07 -17.78
C SER A 201 -39.28 25.45 -16.54
N PRO A 202 -39.48 26.04 -15.34
CA PRO A 202 -39.00 25.46 -14.09
C PRO A 202 -39.47 24.02 -13.86
N ALA A 203 -40.68 23.65 -14.31
CA ALA A 203 -41.21 22.30 -14.21
C ALA A 203 -40.42 21.29 -15.03
N VAL A 204 -40.05 21.64 -16.27
CA VAL A 204 -39.22 20.79 -17.13
C VAL A 204 -37.79 20.68 -16.57
N GLY A 205 -37.26 21.78 -16.04
CA GLY A 205 -35.97 21.78 -15.32
C GLY A 205 -35.97 20.82 -14.12
N ALA A 206 -37.04 20.81 -13.32
CA ALA A 206 -37.18 19.89 -12.20
C ALA A 206 -37.18 18.42 -12.65
N VAL A 207 -37.87 18.09 -13.75
CA VAL A 207 -37.85 16.73 -14.34
C VAL A 207 -36.42 16.33 -14.75
N PHE A 208 -35.68 17.21 -15.42
CA PHE A 208 -34.29 16.94 -15.80
C PHE A 208 -33.38 16.73 -14.58
N MET A 209 -33.57 17.51 -13.51
CA MET A 209 -32.83 17.35 -12.25
C MET A 209 -33.12 16.00 -11.59
N SER A 210 -34.39 15.57 -11.56
CA SER A 210 -34.77 14.26 -11.05
C SER A 210 -34.16 13.12 -11.88
N LEU A 211 -34.20 13.21 -13.21
CA LEU A 211 -33.59 12.22 -14.11
C LEU A 211 -32.07 12.16 -13.94
N SER A 212 -31.40 13.32 -13.81
CA SER A 212 -29.96 13.39 -13.60
C SER A 212 -29.53 12.65 -12.32
N THR A 213 -30.27 12.87 -11.22
CA THR A 213 -30.02 12.18 -9.94
C THR A 213 -30.14 10.67 -10.10
N ILE A 214 -31.15 10.18 -10.82
CA ILE A 214 -31.35 8.74 -11.07
C ILE A 214 -30.19 8.17 -11.89
N ILE A 215 -29.76 8.86 -12.96
CA ILE A 215 -28.65 8.42 -13.83
C ILE A 215 -27.35 8.33 -13.02
N VAL A 216 -27.04 9.35 -12.22
CA VAL A 216 -25.85 9.38 -11.35
C VAL A 216 -25.90 8.26 -10.31
N ALA A 217 -27.06 8.02 -9.68
CA ALA A 217 -27.24 6.95 -8.70
C ALA A 217 -27.04 5.56 -9.32
N ILE A 218 -27.63 5.31 -10.49
CA ILE A 218 -27.42 4.04 -11.23
C ILE A 218 -25.94 3.90 -11.61
N ASN A 219 -25.30 4.96 -12.10
CA ASN A 219 -23.89 4.92 -12.49
C ASN A 219 -22.97 4.58 -11.32
N ALA A 220 -23.26 5.13 -10.13
CA ALA A 220 -22.56 4.80 -8.89
C ALA A 220 -22.78 3.34 -8.48
N GLN A 221 -24.00 2.81 -8.59
CA GLN A 221 -24.29 1.40 -8.26
C GLN A 221 -23.53 0.41 -9.15
N LEU A 222 -23.24 0.78 -10.41
CA LEU A 222 -22.45 -0.06 -11.32
C LEU A 222 -20.99 -0.25 -10.88
N LEU A 223 -20.49 0.55 -9.92
CA LEU A 223 -19.18 0.36 -9.32
C LEU A 223 -19.07 -1.02 -8.65
N LYS A 224 -20.10 -1.48 -7.92
CA LYS A 224 -20.13 -2.81 -7.27
C LYS A 224 -19.87 -3.96 -8.24
N ARG A 225 -20.35 -3.84 -9.50
CA ARG A 225 -20.16 -4.86 -10.53
C ARG A 225 -18.74 -4.95 -11.07
N LYS A 226 -17.95 -3.86 -10.99
CA LYS A 226 -16.55 -3.85 -11.41
C LYS A 226 -15.60 -4.45 -10.34
N ILE A 227 -16.03 -4.46 -9.09
CA ILE A 227 -15.19 -4.85 -7.93
C ILE A 227 -15.45 -6.31 -7.52
N GLY A 228 -16.63 -6.85 -7.80
CA GLY A 228 -17.00 -8.23 -7.45
C GLY A 228 -16.57 -9.30 -8.46
N LYS A 229 -15.58 -9.03 -9.31
CA LYS A 229 -15.01 -10.00 -10.27
C LYS A 229 -13.52 -10.14 -10.05
#